data_AF-A0A924ZIM5-F1
#
_entry.id   AF-A0A924ZIM5-F1
#
_cell.length_a   1.000
_cell.length_b   1.000
_cell.length_c   1.000
_cell.angle_alpha   90.00
_cell.angle_beta   90.00
_cell.angle_gamma   90.00
#
_symmetry.space_group_name_H-M   'P 1'
#
loop_
_entity.id
_entity.type
_entity.pdbx_description
1 polymer ?
#
loop_
_entity_poly.entity_id
_entity_poly.type
_entity_poly.pdbx_seq_one_letter_code
_entity_poly.pdbx_strand_id
1 'polypeptide(L)'
;MPLTFTGGILPLTLLILLAVILPAILAGQTRSQIRLTLAMLTTTAIVWVAGAGLMAWSYYQANGSLSAGIWPYFQRALPLGLLYGPIIALIWLVRAQGVEQRRGLQMRDGR
;
A
#
# COMPACT_ATOMS: atom_id res chain seq x y z
N MET A 1 14.05 9.64 -21.92
CA MET A 1 14.52 10.47 -20.78
C MET A 1 15.34 9.59 -19.86
N PRO A 2 16.53 10.00 -19.40
CA PRO A 2 17.32 9.19 -18.48
C PRO A 2 16.54 9.00 -17.18
N LEU A 3 16.40 7.76 -16.73
CA LEU A 3 15.95 7.42 -15.38
C LEU A 3 16.99 7.96 -14.39
N THR A 4 16.88 9.23 -14.03
CA THR A 4 17.69 9.77 -12.94
C THR A 4 17.28 9.05 -11.66
N PHE A 5 18.27 8.62 -10.87
CA PHE A 5 18.07 7.94 -9.58
C PHE A 5 17.02 8.67 -8.71
N THR A 6 17.00 10.00 -8.78
CA THR A 6 16.09 10.88 -8.05
C THR A 6 14.66 10.93 -8.60
N GLY A 7 14.46 10.72 -9.91
CA GLY A 7 13.15 10.82 -10.56
C GLY A 7 12.35 9.51 -10.56
N GLY A 8 13.03 8.36 -10.59
CA GLY A 8 12.38 7.04 -10.67
C GLY A 8 12.39 6.22 -9.38
N ILE A 9 13.47 6.28 -8.59
CA ILE A 9 13.64 5.39 -7.43
C ILE A 9 12.91 5.93 -6.20
N LEU A 10 13.01 7.23 -5.94
CA LEU A 10 12.37 7.91 -4.81
C LEU A 10 10.85 7.63 -4.68
N PRO A 11 10.03 7.75 -5.74
CA PRO A 11 8.60 7.42 -5.67
C PRO A 11 8.34 5.94 -5.39
N LEU A 12 9.13 5.02 -5.97
CA LEU A 12 8.97 3.59 -5.74
C LEU A 12 9.36 3.20 -4.31
N THR A 13 10.47 3.74 -3.79
CA THR A 13 10.91 3.51 -2.41
C THR A 13 9.90 4.04 -1.40
N LEU A 14 9.29 5.21 -1.67
CA LEU A 14 8.23 5.76 -0.83
C LEU A 14 6.99 4.85 -0.80
N LEU A 15 6.56 4.34 -1.97
CA LEU A 15 5.41 3.43 -2.06
C LEU A 15 5.69 2.10 -1.37
N ILE A 16 6.91 1.56 -1.49
CA ILE A 16 7.33 0.34 -0.77
C ILE A 16 7.34 0.59 0.74
N LEU A 17 7.92 1.70 1.20
CA LEU A 17 7.93 2.07 2.62
C LEU A 17 6.51 2.19 3.17
N LEU A 18 5.61 2.86 2.44
CA LEU A 18 4.20 2.96 2.81
C LEU A 18 3.55 1.58 2.88
N ALA A 19 3.73 0.74 1.86
CA ALA A 19 3.16 -0.61 1.81
C ALA A 19 3.66 -1.54 2.93
N VAL A 20 4.86 -1.29 3.49
CA VAL A 20 5.44 -2.10 4.58
C VAL A 20 5.11 -1.53 5.96
N ILE A 21 5.17 -0.20 6.11
CA ILE A 21 5.02 0.48 7.40
C ILE A 21 3.55 0.64 7.80
N LEU A 22 2.66 1.02 6.86
CA LEU A 22 1.23 1.21 7.16
C LEU A 22 0.56 -0.03 7.75
N PRO A 23 0.79 -1.26 7.24
CA PRO A 23 0.24 -2.46 7.86
C PRO A 23 0.67 -2.62 9.32
N ALA A 24 1.91 -2.26 9.67
CA ALA A 24 2.39 -2.36 11.04
C ALA A 24 1.66 -1.40 11.98
N ILE A 25 1.44 -0.16 11.53
CA ILE A 25 0.79 0.89 12.30
C ILE A 25 -0.72 0.64 12.42
N LEU A 26 -1.38 0.35 11.28
CA LEU A 26 -2.84 0.26 11.21
C LEU A 26 -3.37 -1.08 11.76
N ALA A 27 -2.68 -2.19 11.52
CA ALA A 27 -3.13 -3.50 12.01
C ALA A 27 -2.69 -3.79 13.45
N GLY A 28 -1.58 -3.19 13.91
CA GLY A 28 -1.05 -3.38 15.26
C GLY A 28 -1.02 -4.85 15.72
N GLN A 29 -1.29 -5.09 17.00
CA GLN A 29 -1.52 -6.43 17.58
C GLN A 29 -3.00 -6.83 17.59
N THR A 30 -3.78 -6.43 16.58
CA THR A 30 -5.21 -6.74 16.56
C THR A 30 -5.46 -8.26 16.51
N ARG A 31 -6.53 -8.72 17.17
CA ARG A 31 -6.99 -10.12 17.17
C ARG A 31 -8.27 -10.33 16.34
N SER A 32 -8.79 -9.25 15.73
CA SER A 32 -10.03 -9.24 14.95
C SER A 32 -9.74 -9.21 13.45
N GLN A 33 -10.30 -10.18 12.72
CA GLN A 33 -10.23 -10.21 11.26
C GLN A 33 -10.91 -9.00 10.62
N ILE A 34 -12.02 -8.49 11.16
CA ILE A 34 -12.70 -7.29 10.64
C ILE A 34 -11.77 -6.07 10.73
N ARG A 35 -11.09 -5.88 11.86
CA ARG A 35 -10.12 -4.80 12.02
C ARG A 35 -8.93 -4.97 11.08
N LEU A 36 -8.48 -6.21 10.85
CA LEU A 36 -7.42 -6.51 9.88
C LEU A 36 -7.83 -6.14 8.45
N THR A 37 -9.05 -6.52 8.03
CA THR A 37 -9.59 -6.19 6.71
C THR A 37 -9.74 -4.68 6.51
N LEU A 38 -10.24 -3.96 7.52
CA LEU A 38 -10.34 -2.50 7.46
C LEU A 38 -8.95 -1.87 7.32
N ALA A 39 -7.97 -2.30 8.12
CA ALA A 39 -6.60 -1.82 8.02
C ALA A 39 -5.96 -2.10 6.64
N MET A 40 -6.27 -3.26 6.04
CA MET A 40 -5.84 -3.64 4.69
C MET A 40 -6.46 -2.74 3.62
N LEU A 41 -7.76 -2.46 3.72
CA LEU A 41 -8.47 -1.54 2.81
C LEU A 41 -7.91 -0.12 2.93
N THR A 42 -7.71 0.37 4.16
CA THR A 42 -7.12 1.70 4.40
C THR A 42 -5.71 1.81 3.83
N THR A 43 -4.87 0.79 4.04
CA THR A 43 -3.50 0.78 3.49
C THR A 43 -3.51 0.80 1.97
N THR A 44 -4.36 -0.03 1.36
CA THR A 44 -4.51 -0.08 -0.10
C THR A 44 -4.94 1.28 -0.65
N ALA A 45 -5.93 1.91 -0.02
CA ALA A 45 -6.40 3.24 -0.43
C ALA A 45 -5.28 4.30 -0.35
N ILE A 46 -4.50 4.32 0.74
CA ILE A 46 -3.41 5.28 0.92
C ILE A 46 -2.32 5.09 -0.14
N VAL A 47 -1.89 3.85 -0.38
CA VAL A 47 -0.88 3.53 -1.41
C VAL A 47 -1.37 3.93 -2.79
N TRP A 48 -2.66 3.72 -3.08
CA TRP A 48 -3.25 4.06 -4.37
C TRP A 48 -3.33 5.58 -4.59
N VAL A 49 -3.78 6.33 -3.57
CA VAL A 49 -3.81 7.81 -3.61
C VAL A 49 -2.40 8.39 -3.72
N ALA A 50 -1.43 7.86 -2.97
CA ALA A 50 -0.04 8.28 -3.06
C ALA A 50 0.54 8.02 -4.46
N GLY A 51 0.26 6.86 -5.05
CA GLY A 51 0.69 6.54 -6.42
C GLY A 51 0.11 7.49 -7.47
N ALA A 52 -1.18 7.83 -7.37
CA ALA A 52 -1.80 8.80 -8.26
C ALA A 52 -1.23 10.21 -8.08
N GLY A 53 -0.98 10.63 -6.83
CA GLY A 53 -0.33 11.91 -6.53
C GLY A 53 1.08 12.02 -7.11
N LEU A 54 1.87 10.94 -7.00
CA LEU A 54 3.21 10.88 -7.59
C LEU A 54 3.17 10.94 -9.12
N MET A 55 2.22 10.26 -9.77
CA MET A 55 2.03 10.33 -11.21
C MET A 55 1.62 11.75 -11.66
N ALA A 56 0.70 12.39 -10.94
CA ALA A 56 0.30 13.77 -11.22
C ALA A 56 1.50 14.72 -11.07
N TRP A 57 2.27 14.60 -9.99
CA TRP A 57 3.48 15.40 -9.77
C TRP A 57 4.52 15.21 -10.88
N SER A 58 4.79 13.96 -11.27
CA SER A 58 5.70 13.66 -12.38
C SER A 58 5.22 14.27 -13.70
N TYR A 59 3.91 14.27 -13.94
CA TYR A 59 3.33 14.85 -15.15
C TYR A 59 3.41 16.37 -15.16
N TYR A 60 3.19 17.01 -14.01
CA TYR A 60 3.36 18.45 -13.84
C TYR A 60 4.80 18.89 -14.09
N GLN A 61 5.77 18.17 -13.52
CA GLN A 61 7.20 18.44 -13.73
C GLN A 61 7.61 18.30 -15.21
N ALA A 62 6.98 17.38 -15.95
CA ALA A 62 7.31 17.12 -17.35
C ALA A 62 6.61 18.10 -18.32
N ASN A 63 5.37 18.52 -18.04
CA ASN A 63 4.53 19.27 -18.99
C ASN A 63 4.12 20.68 -18.53
N GLY A 64 4.53 21.11 -17.32
CA GLY A 64 4.21 22.42 -16.75
C GLY A 64 2.74 22.65 -16.40
N SER A 65 1.88 21.65 -16.63
CA SER A 65 0.44 21.74 -16.39
C SER A 65 -0.13 20.36 -16.04
N LEU A 66 -1.17 20.37 -15.22
CA LEU A 66 -1.99 19.20 -14.92
C LEU A 66 -3.24 19.23 -15.78
N SER A 67 -3.63 18.10 -16.36
CA SER A 67 -4.99 17.94 -16.89
C SER A 67 -6.00 18.19 -15.76
N ALA A 68 -7.17 18.76 -16.08
CA ALA A 68 -8.25 18.96 -15.12
C ALA A 68 -8.74 17.60 -14.59
N GLY A 69 -8.30 17.23 -13.38
CA GLY A 69 -8.72 16.02 -12.67
C GLY A 69 -7.63 14.98 -12.45
N ILE A 70 -7.70 14.28 -11.32
CA ILE A 70 -6.72 13.26 -10.90
C ILE A 70 -6.97 11.88 -11.54
N TRP A 71 -8.17 11.68 -12.11
CA TRP A 71 -8.64 10.41 -12.65
C TRP A 71 -7.74 9.78 -13.74
N PRO A 72 -7.18 10.54 -14.71
CA PRO A 72 -6.28 9.99 -15.71
C PRO A 72 -4.99 9.40 -15.12
N TYR A 73 -4.53 9.93 -13.97
CA TYR A 73 -3.33 9.45 -13.30
C TYR A 73 -3.59 8.16 -12.52
N PHE A 74 -4.80 7.96 -11.98
CA PHE A 74 -5.22 6.70 -11.37
C PHE A 74 -5.25 5.55 -12.39
N GLN A 75 -5.79 5.79 -13.59
CA GLN A 75 -5.80 4.78 -14.66
C GLN A 75 -4.39 4.38 -15.10
N ARG A 76 -3.45 5.33 -15.12
CA ARG A 76 -2.04 5.07 -15.44
C ARG A 76 -1.26 4.40 -14.31
N ALA A 77 -1.74 4.48 -13.07
CA ALA A 77 -1.15 3.83 -11.90
C ALA A 77 -1.59 2.35 -11.75
N LEU A 78 -2.60 1.90 -12.51
CA LEU A 78 -3.12 0.52 -12.47
C LEU A 78 -2.05 -0.58 -12.67
N PRO A 79 -1.10 -0.44 -13.63
CA PRO A 79 -0.03 -1.42 -13.81
C PRO A 79 0.91 -1.52 -12.61
N LEU A 80 1.13 -0.41 -11.89
CA LEU A 80 1.89 -0.44 -10.64
C LEU A 80 1.14 -1.26 -9.58
N GLY A 81 -0.19 -1.11 -9.50
CA GLY A 81 -1.02 -1.95 -8.64
C GLY A 81 -0.88 -3.45 -8.90
N LEU A 82 -0.76 -3.86 -10.17
CA LEU A 82 -0.52 -5.26 -10.54
C LEU A 82 0.88 -5.75 -10.11
N LEU A 83 1.89 -4.89 -10.20
CA LEU A 83 3.25 -5.21 -9.76
C LEU A 83 3.34 -5.37 -8.23
N TYR A 84 2.69 -4.47 -7.49
CA TYR A 84 2.77 -4.43 -6.01
C TYR A 84 1.70 -5.28 -5.32
N GLY A 85 0.62 -5.64 -6.01
CA GLY A 85 -0.48 -6.43 -5.48
C GLY A 85 -0.04 -7.72 -4.79
N PRO A 86 0.81 -8.57 -5.41
CA PRO A 86 1.31 -9.79 -4.80
C PRO A 86 2.13 -9.54 -3.52
N ILE A 87 2.98 -8.50 -3.51
CA ILE A 87 3.82 -8.15 -2.35
C ILE A 87 2.92 -7.72 -1.17
N ILE A 88 1.96 -6.84 -1.45
CA ILE A 88 0.98 -6.38 -0.45
C ILE A 88 0.17 -7.58 0.07
N ALA A 89 -0.30 -8.47 -0.81
CA ALA A 89 -1.05 -9.65 -0.44
C ALA A 89 -0.25 -10.58 0.50
N LEU A 90 1.04 -10.81 0.23
CA LEU A 90 1.92 -11.60 1.08
C LEU A 90 2.10 -10.99 2.47
N ILE A 91 2.32 -9.68 2.56
CA ILE A 91 2.44 -8.96 3.84
C ILE A 91 1.17 -9.16 4.69
N TRP A 92 -0.01 -9.02 4.08
CA TRP A 92 -1.28 -9.20 4.77
C TRP A 92 -1.59 -10.67 5.10
N LEU A 93 -1.16 -11.62 4.27
CA LEU A 93 -1.28 -13.05 4.56
C LEU A 93 -0.51 -13.44 5.82
N VAL A 94 0.74 -13.00 5.96
CA VAL A 94 1.56 -13.24 7.17
C VAL A 94 0.88 -12.64 8.41
N ARG A 95 0.30 -11.45 8.29
CA ARG A 95 -0.43 -10.80 9.39
C ARG A 95 -1.70 -11.57 9.75
N ALA A 96 -2.44 -12.06 8.77
CA ALA A 96 -3.63 -12.88 8.99
C ALA A 96 -3.31 -14.18 9.73
N GLN A 97 -2.22 -14.86 9.34
CA GLN A 97 -1.72 -16.03 10.06
C GLN A 97 -1.39 -15.73 11.53
N GLY A 98 -0.79 -14.57 11.80
CA GLY A 98 -0.51 -14.14 13.18
C GLY A 98 -1.77 -13.87 14.02
N VAL A 99 -2.87 -13.42 13.41
CA VAL A 99 -4.17 -13.29 14.10
C VAL A 99 -4.72 -14.66 14.49
N GLU A 100 -4.67 -15.63 13.57
CA GLU A 100 -5.15 -16.99 13.83
C GLU A 100 -4.29 -17.73 14.87
N GLN A 101 -2.96 -17.57 14.84
CA GLN A 101 -2.09 -18.13 15.88
C GLN A 101 -2.45 -17.60 17.27
N ARG A 102 -2.71 -16.29 17.40
CA ARG A 102 -3.12 -15.69 18.68
C ARG A 102 -4.48 -16.19 19.16
N ARG A 103 -5.42 -16.43 18.25
CA ARG A 103 -6.72 -17.05 18.55
C ARG A 103 -6.55 -18.50 19.01
N GLY A 104 -5.70 -19.28 18.34
CA GLY A 104 -5.41 -20.66 18.70
C GLY A 104 -4.75 -20.81 20.07
N LEU A 105 -3.81 -19.93 20.43
CA LEU A 105 -3.21 -19.90 21.77
C LEU A 105 -4.24 -19.63 22.87
N GLN A 106 -5.15 -18.68 22.64
CA GLN A 106 -6.22 -18.38 23.60
C GLN A 106 -7.20 -19.55 23.79
N MET A 107 -7.50 -20.31 22.74
CA MET A 107 -8.31 -21.52 22.86
C MET A 107 -7.59 -22.64 23.62
N ARG A 108 -6.25 -22.70 23.51
CA ARG A 108 -5.42 -23.69 24.21
C ARG A 108 -5.23 -23.36 25.69
N ASP A 109 -5.03 -22.09 26.00
CA ASP A 109 -4.80 -21.57 27.36
C ASP A 109 -6.12 -21.27 28.10
N GLY A 110 -7.27 -21.43 27.42
CA GLY A 110 -8.62 -21.38 28.01
C GLY A 110 -9.02 -22.65 28.76
N ARG A 111 -8.05 -23.35 29.35
CA ARG A 111 -8.23 -24.34 30.43
C ARG A 111 -7.58 -23.81 31.69
#